data_AF-A0A8H5ZNN7-F1
#
_entry.id   AF-A0A8H5ZNN7-F1
#
_cell.length_a   1.000
_cell.length_b   1.000
_cell.length_c   1.000
_cell.angle_alpha   90.00
_cell.angle_beta   90.00
_cell.angle_gamma   90.00
#
_symmetry.space_group_name_H-M   'P 1'
#
loop_
_entity.id
_entity.type
_entity.pdbx_description
1 polymer ?
#
loop_
_entity_poly.entity_id
_entity_poly.type
_entity_poly.pdbx_seq_one_letter_code
_entity_poly.pdbx_strand_id
1 'polypeptide(L)'
;MADWSDLTTALKGTSDALPKLLQSDDQLKAFVTSDAIDKPVTFGIKSSASDNTLLVTVTNGNVKASNGSSKDALFTLSALPEQWEQHFKPVPAMPYQSYWGMFGMNIKQKGIEVLGDQTAYAQWTHVWRRALELIHEAHCGPLAEEEQAEIDNDFLTGKYTYLEAPVWGRCKVFYEYSGEGKQNIIFLHTAGSDSRQYHGVMNDIRMRKKCTMFAFDLPGHGRSFPTKNASAHTNTEDSYVGIITAFVKKLGLRRPIICGASMAGQVCLAVAIRHREVGAIGTIPLQGSEYLNMERQWNDRSPYVNQSLFNPEWVYGVRSEHV
;
A
#
# COMPACT_ATOMS: atom_id res chain seq x y z
N MET A 1 -4.18 18.49 25.34
CA MET A 1 -4.44 17.60 24.18
C MET A 1 -5.94 17.62 23.93
N ALA A 2 -6.37 17.63 22.67
CA ALA A 2 -7.80 17.54 22.35
C ALA A 2 -8.34 16.19 22.83
N ASP A 3 -9.55 16.17 23.38
CA ASP A 3 -10.21 14.93 23.74
C ASP A 3 -10.80 14.30 22.47
N TRP A 4 -10.22 13.18 22.03
CA TRP A 4 -10.64 12.42 20.85
C TRP A 4 -11.80 11.46 21.13
N SER A 5 -12.35 11.45 22.36
CA SER A 5 -13.59 10.72 22.67
C SER A 5 -14.77 11.21 21.82
N ASP A 6 -14.75 12.49 21.45
CA ASP A 6 -15.65 13.10 20.46
C ASP A 6 -14.84 13.76 19.34
N LEU A 7 -14.85 13.11 18.18
CA LEU A 7 -14.16 13.55 16.97
C LEU A 7 -14.60 14.96 16.54
N THR A 8 -15.88 15.29 16.64
CA THR A 8 -16.41 16.59 16.19
C THR A 8 -15.89 17.73 17.08
N THR A 9 -15.75 17.46 18.38
CA THR A 9 -15.16 18.39 19.34
C THR A 9 -13.66 18.56 19.12
N ALA A 10 -12.93 17.47 18.85
CA ALA A 10 -11.50 17.52 18.54
C ALA A 10 -11.21 18.32 17.25
N LEU A 11 -12.09 18.22 16.26
CA LEU A 11 -11.98 18.91 14.97
C LEU A 11 -12.62 20.30 14.91
N LYS A 12 -13.10 20.87 16.02
CA LYS A 12 -13.80 22.19 16.00
C LYS A 12 -13.00 23.32 15.34
N GLY A 13 -11.66 23.24 15.39
CA GLY A 13 -10.74 24.22 14.79
C GLY A 13 -10.73 24.21 13.26
N THR A 14 -11.31 23.21 12.61
CA THR A 14 -11.33 23.10 11.14
C THR A 14 -12.50 23.85 10.49
N SER A 15 -13.41 24.43 11.28
CA SER A 15 -14.67 25.03 10.81
C SER A 15 -14.53 26.10 9.73
N ASP A 16 -13.43 26.86 9.73
CA ASP A 16 -13.15 27.89 8.72
C ASP A 16 -12.41 27.34 7.48
N ALA A 17 -11.57 26.32 7.66
CA ALA A 17 -10.68 25.79 6.62
C ALA A 17 -11.35 24.66 5.81
N LEU A 18 -12.01 23.73 6.48
CA LEU A 18 -12.58 22.53 5.87
C LEU A 18 -13.62 22.86 4.77
N PRO A 19 -14.57 23.80 4.95
CA PRO A 19 -15.52 24.12 3.87
C PRO A 19 -14.84 24.67 2.62
N LYS A 20 -13.73 25.42 2.78
CA LYS A 20 -12.96 25.96 1.65
C LYS A 20 -12.24 24.84 0.91
N LEU A 21 -11.56 23.96 1.64
CA LEU A 21 -10.84 22.82 1.08
C LEU A 21 -11.79 21.88 0.31
N LEU A 22 -12.93 21.51 0.89
CA LEU A 22 -13.94 20.68 0.22
C LEU A 22 -14.50 21.32 -1.05
N GLN A 23 -14.56 22.66 -1.11
CA GLN A 23 -15.03 23.41 -2.28
C GLN A 23 -13.94 23.73 -3.29
N SER A 24 -12.66 23.71 -2.92
CA SER A 24 -11.56 24.08 -3.82
C SER A 24 -10.87 22.87 -4.44
N ASP A 25 -10.85 21.72 -3.76
CA ASP A 25 -10.09 20.54 -4.20
C ASP A 25 -10.55 19.97 -5.55
N ASP A 26 -9.66 20.00 -6.54
CA ASP A 26 -9.97 19.58 -7.91
C ASP A 26 -10.20 18.08 -8.03
N GLN A 27 -9.47 17.27 -7.26
CA GLN A 27 -9.65 15.82 -7.25
C GLN A 27 -11.04 15.44 -6.70
N LEU A 28 -11.42 15.99 -5.55
CA LEU A 28 -12.74 15.75 -4.96
C LEU A 28 -13.86 16.22 -5.89
N LYS A 29 -13.72 17.41 -6.51
CA LYS A 29 -14.69 17.89 -7.52
C LYS A 29 -14.84 16.93 -8.68
N ALA A 30 -13.73 16.42 -9.23
CA ALA A 30 -13.76 15.48 -10.33
C ALA A 30 -14.50 14.18 -9.94
N PHE A 31 -14.34 13.72 -8.70
CA PHE A 31 -15.05 12.56 -8.18
C PHE A 31 -16.55 12.78 -8.00
N VAL A 32 -16.98 13.99 -7.62
CA VAL A 32 -18.39 14.28 -7.31
C VAL A 32 -19.14 14.98 -8.43
N THR A 33 -18.50 15.29 -9.57
CA THR A 33 -19.17 15.90 -10.73
C THR A 33 -19.59 14.82 -11.71
N SER A 34 -20.79 14.28 -11.50
CA SER A 34 -21.34 13.18 -12.31
C SER A 34 -22.87 13.18 -12.25
N ASP A 35 -23.51 13.07 -13.40
CA ASP A 35 -24.97 12.95 -13.51
C ASP A 35 -25.51 11.66 -12.88
N ALA A 36 -24.64 10.70 -12.55
CA ALA A 36 -25.01 9.53 -11.76
C ALA A 36 -25.32 9.86 -10.29
N ILE A 37 -24.96 11.07 -9.82
CA ILE A 37 -25.27 11.56 -8.47
C ILE A 37 -26.57 12.34 -8.53
N ASP A 38 -27.68 11.61 -8.62
CA ASP A 38 -29.03 12.15 -8.77
C ASP A 38 -29.69 12.56 -7.44
N LYS A 39 -29.12 12.11 -6.32
CA LYS A 39 -29.59 12.41 -4.96
C LYS A 39 -28.42 12.65 -4.00
N PRO A 40 -28.63 13.44 -2.93
CA PRO A 40 -27.63 13.61 -1.89
C PRO A 40 -27.27 12.28 -1.22
N VAL A 41 -25.99 12.06 -0.96
CA VAL A 41 -25.48 10.92 -0.20
C VAL A 41 -24.69 11.44 0.99
N THR A 42 -24.96 10.91 2.17
CA THR A 42 -24.25 11.28 3.41
C THR A 42 -23.52 10.08 3.98
N PHE A 43 -22.25 10.26 4.34
CA PHE A 43 -21.48 9.32 5.14
C PHE A 43 -20.94 10.01 6.40
N GLY A 44 -20.66 9.22 7.43
CA GLY A 44 -20.22 9.71 8.73
C GLY A 44 -18.77 9.32 9.05
N ILE A 45 -18.13 10.12 9.89
CA ILE A 45 -16.84 9.80 10.53
C ILE A 45 -17.04 10.06 12.03
N LYS A 46 -16.77 9.06 12.88
CA LYS A 46 -16.95 9.19 14.33
C LYS A 46 -15.90 8.48 15.15
N SER A 47 -15.74 8.95 16.38
CA SER A 47 -15.06 8.21 17.43
C SER A 47 -16.00 7.14 17.98
N SER A 48 -15.49 5.95 18.27
CA SER A 48 -16.29 4.85 18.83
C SER A 48 -16.89 5.19 20.21
N ALA A 49 -16.33 6.20 20.89
CA ALA A 49 -16.75 6.63 22.23
C ALA A 49 -17.89 7.66 22.21
N SER A 50 -18.35 8.13 21.04
CA SER A 50 -19.41 9.12 20.90
C SER A 50 -20.36 8.81 19.75
N ASP A 51 -21.58 9.33 19.82
CA ASP A 51 -22.54 9.33 18.70
C ASP A 51 -22.47 10.62 17.87
N ASN A 52 -21.80 11.65 18.38
CA ASN A 52 -21.50 12.86 17.59
C ASN A 52 -20.65 12.46 16.39
N THR A 53 -21.16 12.75 15.21
CA THR A 53 -20.61 12.28 13.95
C THR A 53 -20.35 13.48 13.04
N LEU A 54 -19.16 13.53 12.45
CA LEU A 54 -18.88 14.45 11.35
C LEU A 54 -19.50 13.85 10.09
N LEU A 55 -20.57 14.47 9.61
CA LEU A 55 -21.29 14.07 8.41
C LEU A 55 -20.72 14.78 7.20
N VAL A 56 -20.45 14.03 6.14
CA VAL A 56 -20.06 14.55 4.84
C VAL A 56 -21.16 14.22 3.84
N THR A 57 -21.83 15.26 3.35
CA THR A 57 -22.90 15.16 2.36
C THR A 57 -22.38 15.53 0.97
N VAL A 58 -22.57 14.62 0.04
CA VAL A 58 -22.15 14.70 -1.35
C VAL A 58 -23.39 14.94 -2.23
N THR A 59 -23.26 15.88 -3.14
CA THR A 59 -24.22 16.24 -4.19
C THR A 59 -23.45 16.39 -5.50
N ASN A 60 -24.12 16.35 -6.66
CA ASN A 60 -23.44 16.55 -7.94
C ASN A 60 -22.70 17.89 -7.95
N GLY A 61 -21.37 17.84 -8.07
CA GLY A 61 -20.45 18.97 -8.10
C GLY A 61 -20.14 19.63 -6.74
N ASN A 62 -20.62 19.10 -5.61
CA ASN A 62 -20.45 19.77 -4.32
C ASN A 62 -20.42 18.80 -3.12
N VAL A 63 -19.56 19.09 -2.14
CA VAL A 63 -19.41 18.35 -0.88
C VAL A 63 -19.47 19.30 0.30
N LYS A 64 -20.20 18.94 1.36
CA LYS A 64 -20.32 19.74 2.58
C LYS A 64 -20.14 18.88 3.83
N ALA A 65 -19.50 19.46 4.84
CA ALA A 65 -19.37 18.85 6.17
C ALA A 65 -20.35 19.51 7.16
N SER A 66 -20.89 18.72 8.09
CA SER A 66 -21.73 19.19 9.19
C SER A 66 -21.62 18.24 10.38
N ASN A 67 -22.01 18.69 11.57
CA ASN A 67 -22.09 17.80 12.74
C ASN A 67 -23.52 17.26 12.87
N GLY A 68 -23.65 15.99 13.20
CA GLY A 68 -24.94 15.34 13.40
C GLY A 68 -24.80 13.97 14.06
N SER A 69 -25.67 13.04 13.70
CA SER A 69 -25.72 11.69 14.25
C SER A 69 -25.44 10.64 13.17
N SER A 70 -24.83 9.51 13.53
CA SER A 70 -24.56 8.40 12.60
C SER A 70 -25.81 7.85 11.92
N LYS A 71 -27.00 8.06 12.50
CA LYS A 71 -28.30 7.70 11.90
C LYS A 71 -28.61 8.45 10.60
N ASP A 72 -27.97 9.60 10.37
CA ASP A 72 -28.17 10.43 9.19
C ASP A 72 -27.23 10.04 8.03
N ALA A 73 -26.39 9.01 8.23
CA ALA A 73 -25.41 8.53 7.28
C ALA A 73 -25.76 7.13 6.76
N LEU A 74 -25.47 6.86 5.47
CA LEU A 74 -25.59 5.52 4.90
C LEU A 74 -24.59 4.54 5.54
N PHE A 75 -23.37 5.03 5.77
CA PHE A 75 -22.31 4.30 6.45
C PHE A 75 -21.48 5.26 7.30
N THR A 76 -20.76 4.72 8.28
CA THR A 76 -19.89 5.49 9.17
C THR A 76 -18.51 4.83 9.30
N LEU A 77 -17.46 5.62 9.13
CA LEU A 77 -16.09 5.28 9.48
C LEU A 77 -15.91 5.47 11.00
N SER A 78 -15.69 4.39 11.73
CA SER A 78 -15.56 4.38 13.20
C SER A 78 -14.20 3.84 13.63
N ALA A 79 -13.50 4.59 14.48
CA ALA A 79 -12.25 4.18 15.12
C ALA A 79 -12.22 4.59 16.61
N LEU A 80 -11.34 3.97 17.40
CA LEU A 80 -11.13 4.32 18.79
C LEU A 80 -10.55 5.75 18.93
N PRO A 81 -10.82 6.46 20.05
CA PRO A 81 -10.28 7.79 20.30
C PRO A 81 -8.77 7.92 20.04
N GLU A 82 -7.99 6.98 20.60
CA GLU A 82 -6.53 6.96 20.49
C GLU A 82 -6.05 6.73 19.05
N GLN A 83 -6.84 6.06 18.21
CA GLN A 83 -6.49 5.81 16.81
C GLN A 83 -6.75 7.05 15.96
N TRP A 84 -7.83 7.79 16.22
CA TRP A 84 -8.05 9.10 15.63
C TRP A 84 -6.97 10.10 16.04
N GLU A 85 -6.56 10.09 17.31
CA GLU A 85 -5.45 10.93 17.77
C GLU A 85 -4.16 10.65 16.99
N GLN A 86 -3.84 9.39 16.67
CA GLN A 86 -2.68 9.07 15.82
C GLN A 86 -2.89 9.53 14.38
N HIS A 87 -4.07 9.32 13.81
CA HIS A 87 -4.40 9.68 12.43
C HIS A 87 -4.26 11.19 12.20
N PHE A 88 -4.63 12.01 13.17
CA PHE A 88 -4.58 13.47 13.08
C PHE A 88 -3.30 14.08 13.69
N LYS A 89 -2.19 13.33 13.72
CA LYS A 89 -0.87 13.93 13.90
C LYS A 89 -0.43 14.61 12.61
N PRO A 90 0.44 15.64 12.65
CA PRO A 90 1.00 16.25 11.44
C PRO A 90 1.66 15.24 10.50
N VAL A 91 2.35 14.24 11.08
CA VAL A 91 2.96 13.12 10.36
C VAL A 91 2.49 11.81 11.04
N PRO A 92 1.36 11.22 10.61
CA PRO A 92 0.82 10.02 11.25
C PRO A 92 1.72 8.80 11.00
N ALA A 93 2.19 8.09 12.02
CA ALA A 93 2.97 6.87 11.80
C ALA A 93 2.12 5.74 11.21
N MET A 94 2.76 4.79 10.52
CA MET A 94 2.09 3.54 10.14
C MET A 94 1.50 2.85 11.38
N PRO A 95 0.23 2.37 11.34
CA PRO A 95 -0.72 2.28 10.22
C PRO A 95 -1.77 3.41 10.13
N TYR A 96 -1.54 4.54 10.80
CA TYR A 96 -2.51 5.63 10.96
C TYR A 96 -2.50 6.67 9.83
N GLN A 97 -1.68 6.49 8.80
CA GLN A 97 -1.58 7.41 7.65
C GLN A 97 -2.87 7.50 6.82
N SER A 98 -3.74 6.48 6.88
CA SER A 98 -5.04 6.50 6.21
C SER A 98 -6.02 5.58 6.92
N TYR A 99 -7.31 5.80 6.69
CA TYR A 99 -8.34 4.88 7.18
C TYR A 99 -8.17 3.47 6.58
N TRP A 100 -7.70 3.36 5.34
CA TRP A 100 -7.38 2.07 4.72
C TRP A 100 -6.23 1.34 5.42
N GLY A 101 -5.20 2.08 5.83
CA GLY A 101 -4.10 1.56 6.66
C GLY A 101 -4.60 1.07 8.02
N MET A 102 -5.50 1.85 8.63
CA MET A 102 -6.12 1.51 9.92
C MET A 102 -7.02 0.28 9.83
N PHE A 103 -7.96 0.31 8.87
CA PHE A 103 -8.97 -0.73 8.64
C PHE A 103 -8.30 -2.06 8.30
N GLY A 104 -7.31 -2.03 7.41
CA GLY A 104 -6.51 -3.18 7.03
C GLY A 104 -7.30 -4.27 6.31
N MET A 105 -6.81 -4.76 5.17
CA MET A 105 -7.44 -5.93 4.52
C MET A 105 -7.00 -7.25 5.15
N ASN A 106 -5.76 -7.30 5.67
CA ASN A 106 -5.13 -8.54 6.14
C ASN A 106 -4.83 -8.53 7.64
N ILE A 107 -4.68 -7.34 8.24
CA ILE A 107 -4.47 -7.14 9.68
C ILE A 107 -5.54 -6.17 10.16
N LYS A 108 -6.67 -6.70 10.64
CA LYS A 108 -7.73 -5.87 11.22
C LYS A 108 -7.27 -5.32 12.56
N GLN A 109 -7.13 -4.01 12.67
CA GLN A 109 -6.92 -3.40 13.97
C GLN A 109 -8.20 -3.45 14.78
N LYS A 110 -8.07 -3.79 16.06
CA LYS A 110 -9.19 -3.79 16.99
C LYS A 110 -9.80 -2.39 17.04
N GLY A 111 -11.12 -2.31 16.92
CA GLY A 111 -11.88 -1.06 17.06
C GLY A 111 -11.97 -0.20 15.80
N ILE A 112 -11.41 -0.63 14.65
CA ILE A 112 -11.65 0.03 13.36
C ILE A 112 -12.77 -0.69 12.62
N GLU A 113 -13.83 0.05 12.27
CA GLU A 113 -15.04 -0.53 11.69
C GLU A 113 -15.66 0.36 10.63
N VAL A 114 -16.32 -0.25 9.65
CA VAL A 114 -17.27 0.44 8.78
C VAL A 114 -18.65 -0.01 9.19
N LEU A 115 -19.44 0.91 9.74
CA LEU A 115 -20.81 0.64 10.19
C LEU A 115 -21.80 1.04 9.10
N GLY A 116 -22.93 0.34 8.99
CA GLY A 116 -23.97 0.64 7.99
C GLY A 116 -23.74 -0.02 6.64
N ASP A 117 -24.14 0.65 5.56
CA ASP A 117 -24.16 0.13 4.20
C ASP A 117 -22.73 -0.08 3.63
N GLN A 118 -22.32 -1.35 3.59
CA GLN A 118 -21.01 -1.77 3.07
C GLN A 118 -20.87 -1.53 1.55
N THR A 119 -21.98 -1.57 0.81
CA THR A 119 -21.95 -1.32 -0.65
C THR A 119 -21.74 0.16 -0.91
N ALA A 120 -22.45 1.03 -0.18
CA ALA A 120 -22.23 2.47 -0.25
C ALA A 120 -20.80 2.84 0.16
N TYR A 121 -20.27 2.25 1.23
CA TYR A 121 -18.87 2.42 1.63
C TYR A 121 -17.89 2.11 0.48
N ALA A 122 -18.09 0.98 -0.21
CA ALA A 122 -17.24 0.58 -1.33
C ALA A 122 -17.42 1.48 -2.56
N GLN A 123 -18.65 1.87 -2.89
CA GLN A 123 -18.94 2.76 -4.03
C GLN A 123 -18.32 4.14 -3.86
N TRP A 124 -18.35 4.67 -2.64
CA TRP A 124 -17.93 6.04 -2.33
C TRP A 124 -16.48 6.16 -1.83
N THR A 125 -15.65 5.12 -2.02
CA THR A 125 -14.31 5.08 -1.40
C THR A 125 -13.36 6.20 -1.78
N HIS A 126 -13.29 6.51 -3.06
CA HIS A 126 -12.54 7.63 -3.60
C HIS A 126 -12.97 8.98 -2.99
N VAL A 127 -14.26 9.15 -2.68
CA VAL A 127 -14.81 10.37 -2.08
C VAL A 127 -14.54 10.42 -0.57
N TRP A 128 -14.87 9.38 0.18
CA TRP A 128 -14.67 9.41 1.65
C TRP A 128 -13.19 9.44 2.02
N ARG A 129 -12.32 8.79 1.22
CA ARG A 129 -10.87 8.86 1.44
C ARG A 129 -10.37 10.29 1.24
N ARG A 130 -10.69 10.92 0.11
CA ARG A 130 -10.24 12.30 -0.17
C ARG A 130 -10.82 13.29 0.83
N ALA A 131 -12.09 13.13 1.21
CA ALA A 131 -12.69 13.97 2.23
C ALA A 131 -11.94 13.86 3.58
N LEU A 132 -11.54 12.66 3.99
CA LEU A 132 -10.78 12.45 5.22
C LEU A 132 -9.39 13.10 5.17
N GLU A 133 -8.71 13.06 4.02
CA GLU A 133 -7.43 13.79 3.82
C GLU A 133 -7.61 15.30 3.93
N LEU A 134 -8.66 15.86 3.35
CA LEU A 134 -8.94 17.29 3.46
C LEU A 134 -9.33 17.70 4.89
N ILE A 135 -9.97 16.80 5.65
CA ILE A 135 -10.21 16.99 7.08
C ILE A 135 -8.90 16.98 7.87
N HIS A 136 -7.96 16.08 7.52
CA HIS A 136 -6.61 16.06 8.08
C HIS A 136 -5.87 17.35 7.76
N GLU A 137 -5.85 17.77 6.51
CA GLU A 137 -5.22 19.02 6.07
C GLU A 137 -5.83 20.24 6.77
N ALA A 138 -7.15 20.28 6.94
CA ALA A 138 -7.82 21.36 7.67
C ALA A 138 -7.40 21.42 9.16
N HIS A 139 -6.98 20.30 9.75
CA HIS A 139 -6.57 20.19 11.15
C HIS A 139 -5.06 20.41 11.35
N CYS A 140 -4.25 19.75 10.52
CA CYS A 140 -2.80 19.66 10.65
C CYS A 140 -2.05 20.67 9.78
N GLY A 141 -2.72 21.24 8.77
CA GLY A 141 -2.06 21.87 7.62
C GLY A 141 -1.68 20.83 6.55
N PRO A 142 -1.16 21.30 5.40
CA PRO A 142 -0.67 20.40 4.35
C PRO A 142 0.46 19.52 4.89
N LEU A 143 0.50 18.27 4.41
CA LEU A 143 1.62 17.38 4.68
C LEU A 143 2.90 18.03 4.16
N ALA A 144 3.95 18.03 5.00
CA ALA A 144 5.26 18.48 4.57
C ALA A 144 5.82 17.47 3.56
N GLU A 145 6.14 17.95 2.37
CA GLU A 145 6.83 17.14 1.35
C GLU A 145 8.31 16.96 1.76
N GLU A 146 8.81 15.72 1.74
CA GLU A 146 10.24 15.48 1.89
C GLU A 146 10.97 15.92 0.62
N GLU A 147 11.97 16.78 0.78
CA GLU A 147 12.79 17.23 -0.34
C GLU A 147 13.63 16.05 -0.86
N GLN A 148 13.23 15.50 -2.01
CA GLN A 148 14.01 14.49 -2.70
C GLN A 148 15.10 15.18 -3.51
N ALA A 149 16.35 14.79 -3.26
CA ALA A 149 17.47 15.29 -4.03
C ALA A 149 17.30 14.90 -5.51
N GLU A 150 17.17 15.90 -6.38
CA GLU A 150 17.20 15.68 -7.83
C GLU A 150 18.59 15.20 -8.23
N ILE A 151 18.64 14.04 -8.89
CA ILE A 151 19.87 13.48 -9.46
C ILE A 151 19.69 13.29 -10.96
N ASP A 152 20.71 13.67 -11.74
CA ASP A 152 20.65 13.54 -13.20
C ASP A 152 20.58 12.08 -13.65
N ASN A 153 21.22 11.18 -12.91
CA ASN A 153 21.31 9.76 -13.23
C ASN A 153 21.18 8.92 -11.96
N ASP A 154 20.49 7.79 -12.08
CA ASP A 154 20.44 6.78 -11.02
C ASP A 154 21.77 5.99 -10.93
N PHE A 155 21.84 5.08 -9.94
CA PHE A 155 23.00 4.22 -9.69
C PHE A 155 22.80 2.76 -10.13
N LEU A 156 21.79 2.49 -10.95
CA LEU A 156 21.38 1.14 -11.33
C LEU A 156 22.07 0.70 -12.62
N THR A 157 22.56 -0.53 -12.65
CA THR A 157 23.03 -1.17 -13.88
C THR A 157 22.18 -2.39 -14.20
N GLY A 158 21.48 -2.36 -15.35
CA GLY A 158 20.66 -3.45 -15.84
C GLY A 158 21.40 -4.42 -16.76
N LYS A 159 21.14 -5.73 -16.60
CA LYS A 159 21.71 -6.80 -17.43
C LYS A 159 20.71 -7.93 -17.67
N TYR A 160 20.89 -8.61 -18.80
CA TYR A 160 20.20 -9.86 -19.09
C TYR A 160 21.13 -11.06 -18.84
N THR A 161 20.58 -12.15 -18.31
CA THR A 161 21.28 -13.42 -18.19
C THR A 161 20.33 -14.59 -18.43
N TYR A 162 20.86 -15.74 -18.85
CA TYR A 162 20.10 -16.98 -18.84
C TYR A 162 20.25 -17.67 -17.49
N LEU A 163 19.12 -18.12 -16.95
CA LEU A 163 19.04 -19.02 -15.79
C LEU A 163 18.46 -20.35 -16.21
N GLU A 164 18.97 -21.42 -15.61
CA GLU A 164 18.38 -22.75 -15.68
C GLU A 164 17.50 -22.92 -14.43
N ALA A 165 16.22 -22.57 -14.54
CA ALA A 165 15.27 -22.69 -13.44
C ALA A 165 14.87 -24.17 -13.29
N PRO A 166 15.00 -24.81 -12.11
CA PRO A 166 14.71 -26.23 -11.96
C PRO A 166 13.30 -26.63 -12.39
N VAL A 167 12.30 -25.78 -12.09
CA VAL A 167 10.90 -26.04 -12.45
C VAL A 167 10.50 -25.39 -13.77
N TRP A 168 10.82 -24.10 -13.96
CA TRP A 168 10.37 -23.36 -15.16
C TRP A 168 11.25 -23.55 -16.40
N GLY A 169 12.39 -24.22 -16.27
CA GLY A 169 13.36 -24.42 -17.34
C GLY A 169 14.20 -23.18 -17.68
N ARG A 170 14.93 -23.26 -18.79
CA ARG A 170 15.81 -22.19 -19.26
C ARG A 170 15.01 -20.93 -19.60
N CYS A 171 15.37 -19.81 -18.98
CA CYS A 171 14.73 -18.51 -19.20
C CYS A 171 15.76 -17.38 -19.28
N LYS A 172 15.45 -16.34 -20.07
CA LYS A 172 16.26 -15.12 -20.14
C LYS A 172 15.67 -14.12 -19.14
N VAL A 173 16.38 -13.89 -18.05
CA VAL A 173 15.94 -12.96 -17.01
C VAL A 173 16.69 -11.64 -17.09
N PHE A 174 16.00 -10.57 -16.75
CA PHE A 174 16.57 -9.26 -16.51
C PHE A 174 16.85 -9.10 -15.01
N TYR A 175 17.99 -8.48 -14.69
CA TYR A 175 18.32 -8.08 -13.33
C TYR A 175 19.04 -6.74 -13.32
N GLU A 176 18.94 -6.05 -12.20
CA GLU A 176 19.64 -4.81 -11.92
C GLU A 176 20.47 -4.97 -10.67
N TYR A 177 21.52 -4.17 -10.58
CA TYR A 177 22.33 -4.10 -9.38
C TYR A 177 22.85 -2.69 -9.14
N SER A 178 23.17 -2.40 -7.88
CA SER A 178 23.75 -1.15 -7.44
C SER A 178 24.51 -1.34 -6.12
N GLY A 179 25.35 -0.37 -5.79
CA GLY A 179 26.14 -0.39 -4.56
C GLY A 179 27.45 -1.16 -4.66
N GLU A 180 28.32 -0.92 -3.68
CA GLU A 180 29.71 -1.38 -3.66
C GLU A 180 30.07 -2.04 -2.32
N GLY A 181 29.08 -2.20 -1.44
CA GLY A 181 29.30 -2.74 -0.11
C GLY A 181 29.48 -4.26 -0.08
N LYS A 182 30.08 -4.75 1.01
CA LYS A 182 30.49 -6.16 1.13
C LYS A 182 29.34 -7.17 1.23
N GLN A 183 28.17 -6.72 1.71
CA GLN A 183 27.02 -7.61 1.90
C GLN A 183 26.18 -7.69 0.63
N ASN A 184 25.98 -8.89 0.10
CA ASN A 184 25.05 -9.10 -1.00
C ASN A 184 23.60 -9.15 -0.47
N ILE A 185 22.69 -8.41 -1.08
CA ILE A 185 21.25 -8.53 -0.81
C ILE A 185 20.50 -8.67 -2.14
N ILE A 186 19.54 -9.59 -2.17
CA ILE A 186 18.70 -9.85 -3.33
C ILE A 186 17.28 -9.48 -2.95
N PHE A 187 16.70 -8.55 -3.69
CA PHE A 187 15.33 -8.12 -3.56
C PHE A 187 14.42 -8.88 -4.53
N LEU A 188 13.27 -9.33 -4.02
CA LEU A 188 12.28 -10.14 -4.73
C LEU A 188 10.95 -9.38 -4.82
N HIS A 189 10.51 -9.07 -6.04
CA HIS A 189 9.30 -8.27 -6.26
C HIS A 189 8.02 -9.01 -5.88
N THR A 190 6.97 -8.24 -5.59
CA THR A 190 5.62 -8.76 -5.33
C THR A 190 4.96 -9.25 -6.62
N ALA A 191 3.92 -10.10 -6.51
CA ALA A 191 3.13 -10.56 -7.64
C ALA A 191 2.61 -9.39 -8.49
N GLY A 192 2.74 -9.48 -9.81
CA GLY A 192 2.32 -8.42 -10.73
C GLY A 192 3.24 -7.19 -10.78
N SER A 193 4.39 -7.22 -10.09
CA SER A 193 5.41 -6.17 -10.11
C SER A 193 6.71 -6.65 -10.76
N ASP A 194 7.79 -5.86 -10.60
CA ASP A 194 9.14 -6.13 -11.09
C ASP A 194 10.21 -5.40 -10.23
N SER A 195 11.47 -5.50 -10.63
CA SER A 195 12.64 -4.91 -9.95
C SER A 195 12.51 -3.43 -9.58
N ARG A 196 11.70 -2.64 -10.30
CA ARG A 196 11.47 -1.21 -10.02
C ARG A 196 10.91 -0.94 -8.63
N GLN A 197 10.24 -1.92 -8.02
CA GLN A 197 9.76 -1.87 -6.64
C GLN A 197 10.87 -1.54 -5.62
N TYR A 198 12.14 -1.79 -5.96
CA TYR A 198 13.28 -1.58 -5.07
C TYR A 198 14.20 -0.41 -5.46
N HIS A 199 13.83 0.39 -6.47
CA HIS A 199 14.69 1.48 -6.96
C HIS A 199 15.04 2.51 -5.88
N GLY A 200 14.11 2.87 -4.99
CA GLY A 200 14.39 3.79 -3.89
C GLY A 200 15.53 3.29 -2.98
N VAL A 201 15.40 2.08 -2.43
CA VAL A 201 16.44 1.50 -1.55
C VAL A 201 17.73 1.19 -2.31
N MET A 202 17.64 0.83 -3.59
CA MET A 202 18.79 0.55 -4.44
C MET A 202 19.56 1.82 -4.82
N ASN A 203 18.95 3.00 -4.77
CA ASN A 203 19.60 4.29 -4.98
C ASN A 203 20.09 4.96 -3.68
N ASP A 204 19.51 4.60 -2.53
CA ASP A 204 19.89 5.15 -1.22
C ASP A 204 21.40 5.01 -0.94
N ILE A 205 22.05 6.15 -0.68
CA ILE A 205 23.50 6.23 -0.47
C ILE A 205 23.98 5.43 0.75
N ARG A 206 23.17 5.36 1.81
CA ARG A 206 23.47 4.61 3.05
C ARG A 206 23.47 3.12 2.76
N MET A 207 22.55 2.67 1.90
CA MET A 207 22.46 1.28 1.46
C MET A 207 23.57 0.90 0.48
N ARG A 208 23.81 1.70 -0.56
CA ARG A 208 24.86 1.45 -1.57
C ARG A 208 26.27 1.39 -0.98
N LYS A 209 26.55 2.14 0.09
CA LYS A 209 27.83 2.08 0.82
C LYS A 209 28.03 0.77 1.60
N LYS A 210 26.94 0.11 2.03
CA LYS A 210 26.99 -1.07 2.92
C LYS A 210 26.73 -2.38 2.19
N CYS A 211 25.95 -2.34 1.12
CA CYS A 211 25.50 -3.50 0.38
C CYS A 211 25.84 -3.41 -1.11
N THR A 212 26.05 -4.56 -1.73
CA THR A 212 25.86 -4.75 -3.18
C THR A 212 24.47 -5.36 -3.35
N MET A 213 23.57 -4.62 -3.99
CA MET A 213 22.15 -4.91 -4.06
C MET A 213 21.80 -5.46 -5.44
N PHE A 214 20.95 -6.47 -5.48
CA PHE A 214 20.47 -7.08 -6.72
C PHE A 214 18.94 -7.15 -6.68
N ALA A 215 18.29 -6.92 -7.81
CA ALA A 215 16.88 -7.24 -8.01
C ALA A 215 16.75 -7.88 -9.38
N PHE A 216 16.03 -9.01 -9.48
CA PHE A 216 15.77 -9.64 -10.77
C PHE A 216 14.27 -9.77 -11.00
N ASP A 217 13.87 -9.61 -12.26
CA ASP A 217 12.49 -9.82 -12.68
C ASP A 217 12.27 -11.32 -12.84
N LEU A 218 11.25 -11.87 -12.19
CA LEU A 218 10.88 -13.27 -12.39
C LEU A 218 10.56 -13.55 -13.87
N PRO A 219 10.71 -14.80 -14.35
CA PRO A 219 10.32 -15.12 -15.73
C PRO A 219 8.89 -14.67 -16.04
N GLY A 220 8.72 -13.99 -17.17
CA GLY A 220 7.43 -13.41 -17.59
C GLY A 220 7.02 -12.10 -16.90
N HIS A 221 7.86 -11.53 -16.04
CA HIS A 221 7.60 -10.26 -15.36
C HIS A 221 8.56 -9.17 -15.84
N GLY A 222 8.12 -7.91 -15.73
CA GLY A 222 8.92 -6.74 -16.07
C GLY A 222 9.61 -6.86 -17.43
N ARG A 223 10.94 -6.88 -17.40
CA ARG A 223 11.81 -6.99 -18.59
C ARG A 223 12.27 -8.43 -18.86
N SER A 224 11.96 -9.39 -18.00
CA SER A 224 12.29 -10.81 -18.17
C SER A 224 11.40 -11.48 -19.20
N PHE A 225 11.98 -12.41 -19.96
CA PHE A 225 11.22 -13.18 -20.94
C PHE A 225 10.42 -14.28 -20.22
N PRO A 226 9.23 -14.65 -20.75
CA PRO A 226 8.51 -15.82 -20.28
C PRO A 226 9.33 -17.09 -20.56
N THR A 227 9.04 -18.15 -19.80
CA THR A 227 9.62 -19.47 -20.07
C THR A 227 9.01 -20.08 -21.32
N LYS A 228 9.72 -21.01 -21.98
CA LYS A 228 9.24 -21.66 -23.21
C LYS A 228 7.90 -22.40 -23.02
N ASN A 229 7.65 -22.89 -21.80
CA ASN A 229 6.45 -23.64 -21.48
C ASN A 229 5.56 -22.83 -20.54
N ALA A 230 4.77 -21.91 -21.09
CA ALA A 230 3.91 -21.02 -20.31
C ALA A 230 2.88 -21.77 -19.45
N SER A 231 2.48 -22.98 -19.85
CA SER A 231 1.57 -23.84 -19.06
C SER A 231 2.24 -24.54 -17.88
N ALA A 232 3.57 -24.56 -17.82
CA ALA A 232 4.35 -25.10 -16.70
C ALA A 232 4.67 -24.03 -15.63
N HIS A 233 4.08 -22.84 -15.73
CA HIS A 233 4.28 -21.77 -14.76
C HIS A 233 3.46 -22.04 -13.48
N THR A 234 3.86 -23.07 -12.72
CA THR A 234 3.31 -23.34 -11.40
C THR A 234 4.03 -22.49 -10.37
N ASN A 235 3.23 -21.85 -9.50
CA ASN A 235 3.72 -21.01 -8.40
C ASN A 235 3.91 -21.87 -7.14
N THR A 236 4.92 -22.74 -7.15
CA THR A 236 5.28 -23.58 -6.00
C THR A 236 6.49 -23.03 -5.26
N GLU A 237 6.64 -23.38 -3.99
CA GLU A 237 7.85 -23.05 -3.21
C GLU A 237 9.13 -23.48 -3.95
N ASP A 238 9.17 -24.69 -4.50
CA ASP A 238 10.31 -25.21 -5.27
C ASP A 238 10.64 -24.36 -6.50
N SER A 239 9.63 -23.79 -7.14
CA SER A 239 9.84 -22.91 -8.30
C SER A 239 10.55 -21.62 -7.88
N TYR A 240 10.08 -20.99 -6.80
CA TYR A 240 10.66 -19.76 -6.26
C TYR A 240 12.05 -19.98 -5.65
N VAL A 241 12.22 -20.98 -4.79
CA VAL A 241 13.54 -21.29 -4.20
C VAL A 241 14.53 -21.72 -5.28
N GLY A 242 14.07 -22.49 -6.28
CA GLY A 242 14.88 -22.95 -7.40
C GLY A 242 15.40 -21.80 -8.27
N ILE A 243 14.55 -20.85 -8.67
CA ILE A 243 15.00 -19.71 -9.49
C ILE A 243 15.95 -18.79 -8.72
N ILE A 244 15.70 -18.56 -7.42
CA ILE A 244 16.58 -17.75 -6.55
C ILE A 244 17.94 -18.42 -6.45
N THR A 245 17.96 -19.74 -6.20
CA THR A 245 19.20 -20.53 -6.14
C THR A 245 19.96 -20.48 -7.47
N ALA A 246 19.26 -20.59 -8.60
CA ALA A 246 19.86 -20.48 -9.92
C ALA A 246 20.49 -19.11 -10.15
N PHE A 247 19.83 -18.03 -9.72
CA PHE A 247 20.35 -16.67 -9.81
C PHE A 247 21.58 -16.46 -8.94
N VAL A 248 21.53 -16.89 -7.66
CA VAL A 248 22.67 -16.83 -6.73
C VAL A 248 23.88 -17.56 -7.29
N LYS A 249 23.69 -18.79 -7.79
CA LYS A 249 24.76 -19.59 -8.41
C LYS A 249 25.30 -18.93 -9.68
N LYS A 250 24.42 -18.42 -10.56
CA LYS A 250 24.81 -17.80 -11.83
C LYS A 250 25.70 -16.59 -11.64
N LEU A 251 25.42 -15.77 -10.63
CA LEU A 251 26.20 -14.58 -10.31
C LEU A 251 27.35 -14.84 -9.32
N GLY A 252 27.48 -16.07 -8.82
CA GLY A 252 28.52 -16.44 -7.85
C GLY A 252 28.38 -15.70 -6.51
N LEU A 253 27.16 -15.31 -6.13
CA LEU A 253 26.92 -14.52 -4.93
C LEU A 253 27.17 -15.37 -3.69
N ARG A 254 28.06 -14.89 -2.82
CA ARG A 254 28.36 -15.55 -1.56
C ARG A 254 27.56 -14.91 -0.45
N ARG A 255 26.92 -15.76 0.38
CA ARG A 255 26.22 -15.35 1.59
C ARG A 255 25.21 -14.20 1.35
N PRO A 256 24.30 -14.29 0.35
CA PRO A 256 23.29 -13.27 0.16
C PRO A 256 22.29 -13.23 1.33
N ILE A 257 21.74 -12.04 1.56
CA ILE A 257 20.48 -11.84 2.28
C ILE A 257 19.36 -11.80 1.25
N ILE A 258 18.25 -12.49 1.50
CA ILE A 258 17.09 -12.48 0.60
C ILE A 258 15.97 -11.65 1.22
N CYS A 259 15.49 -10.63 0.50
CA CYS A 259 14.47 -9.69 0.96
C CYS A 259 13.32 -9.65 -0.04
N GLY A 260 12.08 -9.61 0.43
CA GLY A 260 10.90 -9.67 -0.43
C GLY A 260 9.63 -9.23 0.29
N ALA A 261 8.66 -8.70 -0.46
CA ALA A 261 7.38 -8.23 0.07
C ALA A 261 6.18 -9.07 -0.36
N SER A 262 5.19 -9.23 0.52
CA SER A 262 3.93 -9.96 0.25
C SER A 262 4.20 -11.43 -0.14
N MET A 263 3.84 -11.87 -1.35
CA MET A 263 4.18 -13.21 -1.87
C MET A 263 5.69 -13.49 -1.76
N ALA A 264 6.54 -12.52 -2.10
CA ALA A 264 7.98 -12.68 -1.97
C ALA A 264 8.46 -12.67 -0.51
N GLY A 265 7.69 -12.08 0.41
CA GLY A 265 7.89 -12.19 1.85
C GLY A 265 7.65 -13.62 2.35
N GLN A 266 6.63 -14.30 1.84
CA GLN A 266 6.40 -15.73 2.11
C GLN A 266 7.54 -16.59 1.55
N VAL A 267 8.00 -16.30 0.33
CA VAL A 267 9.18 -16.96 -0.25
C VAL A 267 10.43 -16.75 0.61
N CYS A 268 10.61 -15.59 1.23
CA CYS A 268 11.71 -15.35 2.16
C CYS A 268 11.67 -16.29 3.40
N LEU A 269 10.48 -16.70 3.85
CA LEU A 269 10.35 -17.69 4.93
C LEU A 269 10.79 -19.08 4.45
N ALA A 270 10.35 -19.50 3.26
CA ALA A 270 10.80 -20.75 2.64
C ALA A 270 12.32 -20.78 2.43
N VAL A 271 12.90 -19.66 1.95
CA VAL A 271 14.35 -19.51 1.82
C VAL A 271 15.06 -19.60 3.16
N ALA A 272 14.50 -19.07 4.25
CA ALA A 272 15.11 -19.18 5.58
C ALA A 272 15.22 -20.64 6.02
N ILE A 273 14.15 -21.43 5.83
CA ILE A 273 14.11 -22.87 6.10
C ILE A 273 15.15 -23.60 5.21
N ARG A 274 15.21 -23.23 3.93
CA ARG A 274 16.07 -23.85 2.90
C ARG A 274 17.38 -23.10 2.65
N HIS A 275 17.88 -22.34 3.62
CA HIS A 275 18.96 -21.38 3.41
C HIS A 275 20.24 -22.01 2.83
N ARG A 276 20.55 -23.27 3.19
CA ARG A 276 21.72 -24.00 2.66
C ARG A 276 21.62 -24.29 1.17
N GLU A 277 20.43 -24.55 0.65
CA GLU A 277 20.18 -24.78 -0.79
C GLU A 277 20.49 -23.52 -1.60
N VAL A 278 20.04 -22.37 -1.10
CA VAL A 278 20.22 -21.06 -1.71
C VAL A 278 21.64 -20.51 -1.47
N GLY A 279 22.29 -20.89 -0.37
CA GLY A 279 23.51 -20.27 0.12
C GLY A 279 23.26 -18.97 0.91
N ALA A 280 22.01 -18.70 1.29
CA ALA A 280 21.60 -17.50 2.02
C ALA A 280 22.07 -17.55 3.49
N ILE A 281 22.31 -16.37 4.07
CA ILE A 281 22.70 -16.24 5.49
C ILE A 281 21.66 -15.53 6.37
N GLY A 282 20.60 -15.04 5.74
CA GLY A 282 19.51 -14.35 6.40
C GLY A 282 18.44 -13.99 5.39
N THR A 283 17.23 -13.74 5.89
CA THR A 283 16.14 -13.23 5.07
C THR A 283 15.44 -12.07 5.76
N ILE A 284 14.84 -11.18 4.97
CA ILE A 284 14.07 -10.03 5.43
C ILE A 284 12.67 -10.14 4.81
N PRO A 285 11.75 -10.90 5.44
CA PRO A 285 10.39 -11.05 4.95
C PRO A 285 9.57 -9.78 5.29
N LEU A 286 9.27 -8.96 4.28
CA LEU A 286 8.42 -7.78 4.44
C LEU A 286 6.96 -8.19 4.23
N GLN A 287 6.11 -7.98 5.23
CA GLN A 287 4.69 -8.40 5.17
C GLN A 287 4.51 -9.88 4.75
N GLY A 288 5.47 -10.74 5.09
CA GLY A 288 5.38 -12.18 4.92
C GLY A 288 4.74 -12.83 6.14
N SER A 289 3.94 -13.89 5.94
CA SER A 289 3.39 -14.70 7.02
C SER A 289 3.38 -16.17 6.62
N GLU A 290 3.62 -17.07 7.57
CA GLU A 290 3.48 -18.52 7.39
C GLU A 290 2.02 -18.90 7.13
N TYR A 291 1.09 -18.19 7.79
CA TYR A 291 -0.35 -18.41 7.66
C TYR A 291 -1.10 -17.08 7.66
N LEU A 292 -2.11 -16.97 6.80
CA LEU A 292 -3.01 -15.82 6.74
C LEU A 292 -4.45 -16.31 6.82
N ASN A 293 -5.15 -15.94 7.89
CA ASN A 293 -6.60 -16.07 7.94
C ASN A 293 -7.22 -14.83 7.29
N MET A 294 -7.30 -14.81 5.95
CA MET A 294 -7.81 -13.66 5.22
C MET A 294 -9.33 -13.73 5.06
N GLU A 295 -10.06 -13.01 5.91
CA GLU A 295 -11.43 -12.61 5.60
C GLU A 295 -11.43 -11.43 4.62
N ARG A 296 -11.18 -11.73 3.34
CA ARG A 296 -11.15 -10.70 2.29
C ARG A 296 -12.57 -10.30 1.89
N GLN A 297 -12.85 -9.00 1.90
CA GLN A 297 -14.01 -8.45 1.21
C GLN A 297 -13.74 -8.39 -0.30
N TRP A 298 -14.66 -8.90 -1.10
CA TRP A 298 -14.53 -9.05 -2.55
C TRP A 298 -15.26 -7.93 -3.32
N ASN A 299 -15.15 -6.69 -2.85
CA ASN A 299 -15.75 -5.53 -3.52
C ASN A 299 -15.17 -5.32 -4.93
N ASP A 300 -13.92 -5.74 -5.13
CA ASP A 300 -13.23 -5.82 -6.43
C ASP A 300 -13.84 -6.83 -7.40
N ARG A 301 -14.78 -7.69 -6.96
CA ARG A 301 -15.55 -8.61 -7.79
C ARG A 301 -17.03 -8.28 -7.86
N SER A 302 -17.46 -7.23 -7.15
CA SER A 302 -18.87 -6.85 -7.10
C SER A 302 -19.28 -6.17 -8.42
N PRO A 303 -20.44 -6.54 -9.03
CA PRO A 303 -20.98 -5.83 -10.17
C PRO A 303 -21.53 -4.45 -9.81
N TYR A 304 -21.67 -4.15 -8.51
CA TYR A 304 -22.23 -2.89 -8.01
C TYR A 304 -21.13 -1.87 -7.63
N VAL A 305 -19.86 -2.25 -7.72
CA VAL A 305 -18.72 -1.41 -7.34
C VAL A 305 -17.88 -1.15 -8.57
N ASN A 306 -17.60 0.13 -8.84
CA ASN A 306 -16.69 0.51 -9.92
C ASN A 306 -15.26 0.13 -9.52
N GLN A 307 -14.74 -0.95 -10.11
CA GLN A 307 -13.41 -1.48 -9.81
C GLN A 307 -12.27 -0.52 -10.17
N SER A 308 -12.47 0.34 -11.18
CA SER A 308 -11.49 1.36 -11.57
C SER A 308 -11.36 2.47 -10.53
N LEU A 309 -12.35 2.64 -9.64
CA LEU A 309 -12.26 3.53 -8.49
C LEU A 309 -11.89 2.76 -7.23
N PHE A 310 -12.46 1.58 -6.97
CA PHE A 310 -12.21 0.88 -5.72
C PHE A 310 -10.78 0.32 -5.58
N ASN A 311 -10.25 -0.33 -6.63
CA ASN A 311 -8.96 -1.02 -6.54
C ASN A 311 -7.78 -0.05 -6.31
N PRO A 312 -7.68 1.09 -7.01
CA PRO A 312 -6.60 2.04 -6.76
C PRO A 312 -6.64 2.64 -5.36
N GLU A 313 -7.83 2.86 -4.80
CA GLU A 313 -8.02 3.54 -3.51
C GLU A 313 -7.46 2.73 -2.35
N TRP A 314 -7.60 1.42 -2.40
CA TRP A 314 -6.93 0.55 -1.44
C TRP A 314 -5.40 0.60 -1.57
N VAL A 315 -4.87 0.51 -2.79
CA VAL A 315 -3.43 0.52 -3.06
C VAL A 315 -2.81 1.86 -2.66
N TYR A 316 -3.52 2.96 -2.93
CA TYR A 316 -3.14 4.29 -2.48
C TYR A 316 -3.20 4.38 -0.97
N GLY A 317 -4.29 3.93 -0.35
CA GLY A 317 -4.47 3.98 1.10
C GLY A 317 -3.35 3.30 1.88
N VAL A 318 -2.87 2.14 1.44
CA VAL A 318 -1.75 1.43 2.09
C VAL A 318 -0.37 2.01 1.76
N ARG A 319 -0.24 2.73 0.64
CA ARG A 319 0.98 3.42 0.18
C ARG A 319 0.90 4.93 0.35
N SER A 320 0.05 5.45 1.24
CA SER A 320 0.04 6.87 1.57
C SER A 320 1.35 7.14 2.31
N GLU A 321 2.39 7.37 1.53
CA GLU A 321 3.67 7.84 2.02
C GLU A 321 3.44 9.28 2.47
N HIS A 322 4.07 9.64 3.60
CA HIS A 322 4.52 11.01 3.80
C HIS A 322 5.53 11.23 2.68
N VAL A 323 5.04 11.75 1.55
CA VAL A 323 5.86 12.07 0.38
C VAL A 323 6.93 13.05 0.78
#